data_AF-A0A0L6JER8-F1
#
_entry.id   AF-A0A0L6JER8-F1
#
_cell.length_a   1.000
_cell.length_b   1.000
_cell.length_c   1.000
_cell.angle_alpha   90.00
_cell.angle_beta   90.00
_cell.angle_gamma   90.00
#
_symmetry.space_group_name_H-M   'P 1'
#
loop_
_entity.id
_entity.type
_entity.pdbx_description
1 polymer ?
#
loop_
_entity_poly.entity_id
_entity_poly.type
_entity_poly.pdbx_seq_one_letter_code
_entity_poly.pdbx_strand_id
1 'polypeptide(L)' 'MSLRNLVEIHQFLFSLESQAAQRLAWEDAEQARIARARAEAVAAARLRQMLDANPSGQLGNAKLNDLEALIRSGLL' A
#
# COMPACT_ATOMS: atom_id res chain seq x y z
N MET A 1 -26.67 15.95 37.22
CA MET A 1 -26.36 16.05 35.77
C MET A 1 -27.49 15.39 34.98
N SER A 2 -27.92 16.00 33.86
CA SER A 2 -28.90 15.39 32.97
C SER A 2 -28.26 14.28 32.13
N LEU A 3 -29.04 13.26 31.74
CA LEU A 3 -28.61 12.17 30.84
C LEU A 3 -28.03 12.72 29.53
N ARG A 4 -28.57 13.85 29.05
CA ARG A 4 -28.07 14.56 27.88
C ARG A 4 -26.62 15.02 28.04
N ASN A 5 -26.27 15.59 29.20
CA ASN A 5 -24.92 16.09 29.45
C ASN A 5 -23.91 14.95 29.51
N LEU A 6 -24.29 13.77 30.01
CA LEU A 6 -23.43 12.59 30.04
C LEU A 6 -23.16 12.07 28.62
N VAL A 7 -24.20 12.04 27.77
CA VAL A 7 -24.07 11.65 26.36
C VAL A 7 -23.18 12.62 25.59
N GLU A 8 -23.34 13.93 25.81
CA GLU A 8 -22.51 14.96 25.17
C GLU A 8 -21.03 14.83 25.58
N ILE A 9 -20.74 14.58 26.86
CA ILE A 9 -19.36 14.32 27.33
C ILE A 9 -18.78 13.06 26.70
N HIS A 10 -19.56 11.97 26.64
CA HIS A 10 -19.11 10.73 26.01
C HIS A 10 -18.80 10.95 24.52
N GLN A 11 -19.69 11.61 23.79
CA GLN A 11 -19.48 11.92 22.37
C GLN A 11 -18.24 12.78 22.15
N PHE A 12 -18.01 13.76 23.03
CA PHE A 12 -16.81 14.59 22.96
C PHE A 12 -15.54 13.76 23.17
N LEU A 13 -15.48 12.92 24.22
CA LEU A 13 -14.32 12.06 24.48
C LEU A 13 -14.07 11.09 23.32
N PHE A 14 -15.13 10.45 22.82
CA PHE A 14 -15.04 9.56 21.67
C PHE A 14 -14.53 10.28 20.41
N SER A 15 -14.94 11.53 20.19
CA SER A 15 -14.47 12.32 19.04
C SER A 15 -12.97 12.60 19.10
N LEU A 16 -12.42 12.84 20.29
CA LEU A 16 -10.98 13.04 20.48
C LEU A 16 -10.20 11.75 20.21
N GLU A 17 -10.68 10.62 20.72
CA GLU A 17 -10.08 9.31 20.47
C GLU A 17 -10.10 8.96 18.98
N SER A 18 -11.24 9.19 18.31
CA SER A 18 -11.38 8.96 16.88
C SER A 18 -10.41 9.81 16.05
N GLN A 19 -10.15 11.06 16.43
CA GLN A 19 -9.17 11.91 15.73
C GLN A 19 -7.74 11.41 15.93
N ALA A 20 -7.40 10.92 17.13
CA ALA A 20 -6.10 10.33 17.40
C ALA A 20 -5.88 9.06 16.55
N ALA A 21 -6.89 8.19 16.49
CA ALA A 21 -6.87 6.98 15.66
C ALA A 21 -6.74 7.31 14.15
N GLN A 22 -7.41 8.37 13.67
CA GLN A 22 -7.29 8.81 12.28
C GLN A 22 -5.87 9.28 11.92
N ARG A 23 -5.20 9.99 12.82
CA ARG A 23 -3.80 10.43 12.59
C ARG A 23 -2.87 9.24 12.47
N LEU A 24 -2.98 8.28 13.39
CA LEU A 24 -2.20 7.03 13.34
C LEU A 24 -2.46 6.26 12.04
N ALA A 25 -3.73 6.15 11.63
CA ALA A 25 -4.07 5.48 10.37
C ALA A 25 -3.46 6.16 9.14
N TRP A 26 -3.30 7.49 9.14
CA TRP A 26 -2.62 8.20 8.05
C TRP A 26 -1.12 7.94 8.04
N GLU A 27 -0.47 7.92 9.20
CA GLU A 27 0.94 7.56 9.33
C GLU A 27 1.20 6.12 8.88
N ASP A 28 0.37 5.18 9.31
CA ASP A 28 0.45 3.77 8.88
C ASP A 28 0.24 3.63 7.37
N ALA A 29 -0.71 4.37 6.79
CA ALA A 29 -0.94 4.37 5.36
C ALA A 29 0.25 4.94 4.57
N GLU A 30 0.92 5.97 5.09
CA GLU A 30 2.16 6.50 4.49
C GLU A 30 3.29 5.47 4.54
N GLN A 31 3.50 4.85 5.71
CA GLN A 31 4.51 3.80 5.87
C GLN A 31 4.23 2.60 4.96
N ALA A 32 2.96 2.19 4.82
CA ALA A 32 2.57 1.10 3.94
C ALA A 32 2.88 1.41 2.46
N ARG A 33 2.69 2.67 2.01
CA ARG A 33 3.07 3.10 0.65
C ARG A 33 4.59 2.99 0.43
N ILE A 34 5.38 3.44 1.39
CA ILE A 34 6.85 3.35 1.33
C ILE A 34 7.30 1.89 1.31
N ALA A 35 6.73 1.05 2.19
CA ALA A 35 7.03 -0.38 2.26
C ALA A 35 6.69 -1.08 0.93
N ARG A 36 5.55 -0.76 0.32
CA ARG A 36 5.16 -1.25 -1.00
C ARG A 36 6.16 -0.85 -2.07
N ALA A 37 6.56 0.42 -2.14
CA ALA A 37 7.55 0.88 -3.12
C ALA A 37 8.89 0.16 -2.98
N ARG A 38 9.35 -0.09 -1.73
CA ARG A 38 10.54 -0.89 -1.45
C ARG A 38 10.39 -2.34 -1.90
N ALA A 39 9.25 -2.96 -1.63
CA ALA A 39 8.96 -4.33 -2.05
C ALA A 39 8.95 -4.47 -3.58
N GLU A 40 8.36 -3.50 -4.28
CA GLU A 40 8.36 -3.45 -5.75
C GLU A 40 9.77 -3.29 -6.31
N ALA A 41 10.62 -2.44 -5.69
CA ALA A 41 12.02 -2.29 -6.09
C ALA A 41 12.83 -3.59 -5.91
N VAL A 42 12.65 -4.30 -4.78
CA VAL A 42 13.29 -5.59 -4.53
C VAL A 42 12.81 -6.65 -5.52
N ALA A 43 11.51 -6.69 -5.80
CA ALA A 43 10.95 -7.58 -6.81
C ALA A 43 11.54 -7.30 -8.20
N ALA A 44 11.70 -6.03 -8.58
CA ALA A 44 12.28 -5.63 -9.85
C ALA A 44 13.75 -6.05 -9.95
N ALA A 45 14.53 -5.89 -8.87
CA ALA A 45 15.91 -6.35 -8.82
C ALA A 45 16.03 -7.87 -8.96
N ARG A 46 15.16 -8.64 -8.27
CA ARG A 46 15.12 -10.10 -8.40
C ARG A 46 14.72 -10.54 -9.80
N LEU A 47 13.72 -9.89 -10.40
CA LEU A 47 13.33 -10.17 -11.79
C LEU A 47 14.50 -9.93 -12.75
N ARG A 48 15.23 -8.82 -12.56
CA ARG A 48 16.42 -8.53 -13.37
C ARG A 48 17.49 -9.60 -13.23
N GLN A 49 17.79 -10.04 -12.01
CA GLN A 49 18.73 -11.13 -11.75
C GLN A 49 18.29 -12.44 -12.42
N MET A 50 17.00 -12.76 -12.39
CA MET A 50 16.46 -13.95 -13.07
C MET A 50 16.58 -13.86 -14.60
N LEU A 51 16.38 -12.67 -15.17
CA LEU A 51 16.56 -12.42 -16.61
C LEU A 51 18.03 -12.55 -17.01
N ASP A 52 18.93 -11.92 -16.26
CA ASP A 52 20.37 -11.98 -16.52
C ASP A 52 20.90 -13.43 -16.38
N ALA A 53 20.32 -14.22 -15.47
CA ALA A 53 20.62 -15.63 -15.28
C ALA A 53 19.90 -16.57 -16.25
N ASN A 54 19.16 -16.07 -17.26
CA ASN A 54 18.46 -16.90 -18.24
C ASN A 54 19.23 -17.03 -19.58
N PRO A 55 20.12 -18.01 -19.72
CA PRO A 55 20.91 -18.21 -20.93
C PRO A 55 20.09 -18.63 -22.16
N SER A 56 18.85 -19.13 -21.96
CA SER A 56 17.97 -19.60 -23.03
C SER A 56 17.11 -18.48 -23.65
N GLY A 57 17.06 -17.30 -23.03
CA GLY A 57 16.25 -16.17 -23.49
C GLY A 57 14.72 -16.37 -23.39
N GLN A 58 14.23 -17.51 -22.89
CA GLN A 58 12.79 -17.82 -22.83
C GLN A 58 11.96 -16.83 -22.00
N LEU A 59 12.57 -16.12 -21.05
CA LEU A 59 11.90 -15.09 -20.25
C LEU A 59 11.77 -13.74 -20.98
N GLY A 60 12.42 -13.58 -22.14
CA GLY A 60 12.30 -12.40 -23.00
C GLY A 60 12.67 -11.08 -22.29
N ASN A 61 11.92 -10.01 -22.61
CA ASN A 61 12.10 -8.66 -22.05
C ASN A 61 11.10 -8.35 -20.92
N ALA A 62 10.75 -9.33 -20.09
CA ALA A 62 9.73 -9.16 -19.06
C ALA A 62 10.07 -7.96 -18.13
N LYS A 63 9.15 -6.99 -18.05
CA LYS A 63 9.26 -5.83 -17.16
C LYS A 63 8.21 -5.92 -16.06
N LEU A 64 8.62 -5.59 -14.84
CA LEU A 64 7.71 -5.43 -13.72
C LEU A 64 6.92 -4.12 -13.92
N ASN A 65 5.59 -4.18 -13.77
CA ASN A 65 4.65 -3.08 -14.06
C ASN A 65 4.69 -2.59 -15.52
N ASP A 66 4.77 -3.50 -16.48
CA ASP A 66 4.55 -3.15 -17.89
C ASP A 66 3.06 -2.82 -18.11
N LEU A 67 2.74 -1.52 -18.09
CA LEU A 67 1.39 -1.01 -18.30
C LEU A 67 0.77 -1.55 -19.60
N GLU A 68 1.57 -1.67 -20.65
CA GLU A 68 1.11 -2.14 -21.95
C GLU A 68 0.77 -3.64 -21.91
N ALA A 69 1.56 -4.43 -21.18
CA ALA A 69 1.27 -5.85 -20.96
C ALA A 69 0.06 -6.07 -20.03
N LEU A 70 -0.13 -5.24 -19.00
CA LEU A 70 -1.32 -5.29 -18.14
C LEU A 70 -2.60 -4.97 -18.92
N ILE A 71 -2.57 -3.94 -19.79
CA ILE A 71 -3.72 -3.60 -20.65
C ILE A 71 -4.00 -4.73 -21.66
N ARG A 72 -2.97 -5.27 -22.32
CA ARG A 72 -3.14 -6.37 -23.29
C ARG A 72 -3.65 -7.67 -22.67
N SER A 73 -3.38 -7.90 -21.39
CA SER A 73 -3.88 -9.07 -20.65
C SER A 73 -5.27 -8.86 -20.04
N GLY A 74 -5.84 -7.66 -20.12
CA GLY A 74 -7.16 -7.33 -19.56
C GLY A 74 -7.18 -7.27 -18.03
N LEU A 75 -6.01 -7.10 -17.40
CA LEU A 75 -5.87 -6.94 -15.95
C LEU A 75 -6.00 -5.48 -15.48
N LEU A 76 -6.12 -4.55 -16.43
CA LEU A 76 -6.50 -3.14 -16.30
C LEU A 76 -7.66 -2.86 -17.24
#